data_AF-A0A359IL90-F1
#
_entry.id   AF-A0A359IL90-F1
#
_cell.length_a   1.000
_cell.length_b   1.000
_cell.length_c   1.000
_cell.angle_alpha   90.00
_cell.angle_beta   90.00
_cell.angle_gamma   90.00
#
_symmetry.space_group_name_H-M   'P 1'
#
loop_
_entity.id
_entity.type
_entity.pdbx_description
1 polymer ?
#
loop_
_entity_poly.entity_id
_entity_poly.type
_entity_poly.pdbx_seq_one_letter_code
_entity_poly.pdbx_strand_id
1 'polypeptide(L)'
;MSLENTGRVVYNINMKKNEVFKVHVPMNAELTKWLENIGIDAREQGGFRIPKTRIIKACIRTIMKYDIDLRKVKTEEDLVKRIEKAIDNEKKQR
;
A
#
# COMPACT_ATOMS: atom_id res chain seq x y z
N MET A 1 13.54 26.24 25.56
CA MET A 1 12.22 26.58 24.97
C MET A 1 12.45 26.87 23.50
N SER A 2 11.95 26.01 22.62
CA SER A 2 11.48 26.31 21.25
C SER A 2 10.91 25.02 20.70
N LEU A 3 9.58 24.96 20.69
CA LEU A 3 8.76 23.87 20.17
C LEU A 3 8.78 23.92 18.65
N GLU A 4 9.34 22.90 18.00
CA GLU A 4 8.89 22.49 16.66
C GLU A 4 8.39 21.05 16.76
N ASN A 5 7.19 20.93 17.33
CA ASN A 5 6.40 19.72 17.35
C ASN A 5 5.85 19.45 15.94
N THR A 6 6.74 19.10 15.01
CA THR A 6 6.31 18.42 13.78
C THR A 6 6.13 16.95 14.15
N GLY A 7 4.88 16.54 14.39
CA GLY A 7 4.48 15.19 14.81
C GLY A 7 4.75 14.08 13.79
N ARG A 8 5.90 14.10 13.11
CA ARG A 8 6.45 12.94 12.43
C ARG A 8 7.18 12.11 13.48
N VAL A 9 6.72 10.90 13.71
CA VAL A 9 7.53 9.86 14.34
C VAL A 9 8.70 9.59 13.40
N VAL A 10 9.80 10.31 13.59
CA VAL A 10 11.08 9.99 12.98
C VAL A 10 11.58 8.77 13.74
N TYR A 11 11.34 7.58 13.19
CA TYR A 11 11.93 6.36 13.75
C TYR A 11 13.46 6.53 13.71
N ASN A 12 14.11 6.47 14.87
CA ASN A 12 15.56 6.32 14.95
C ASN A 12 15.89 4.87 14.53
N ILE A 13 16.22 4.69 13.26
CA ILE A 13 16.31 3.37 12.65
C ILE A 13 17.71 2.76 12.89
N ASN A 14 17.94 2.18 14.06
CA ASN A 14 19.01 1.18 14.23
C ASN A 14 18.42 -0.21 13.93
N MET A 15 17.97 -0.43 12.68
CA MET A 15 17.24 -1.65 12.29
C MET A 15 18.17 -2.82 12.01
N LYS A 16 17.88 -3.97 12.61
CA LYS A 16 18.42 -5.25 12.16
C LYS A 16 17.81 -5.59 10.79
N LYS A 17 18.64 -6.12 9.88
CA LYS A 17 18.35 -6.33 8.45
C LYS A 17 17.08 -7.15 8.11
N ASN A 18 16.41 -7.77 9.08
CA ASN A 18 15.29 -8.72 8.89
C ASN A 18 14.12 -8.54 9.88
N GLU A 19 13.96 -7.37 10.50
CA GLU A 19 12.86 -7.17 11.44
C GLU A 19 11.49 -7.12 10.72
N VAL A 20 10.52 -7.90 11.20
CA VAL A 20 9.16 -7.99 10.63
C VAL A 20 8.16 -7.42 11.61
N PHE A 21 7.54 -6.31 11.25
CA PHE A 21 6.47 -5.68 12.03
C PHE A 21 5.09 -6.16 11.56
N LYS A 22 4.20 -6.49 12.50
CA LYS A 22 2.79 -6.78 12.21
C LYS A 22 2.02 -5.48 12.16
N VAL A 23 1.20 -5.32 11.12
CA VAL A 23 0.26 -4.21 10.98
C VAL A 23 -1.15 -4.78 11.05
N HIS A 24 -1.96 -4.28 11.99
CA HIS A 24 -3.37 -4.63 12.09
C HIS A 24 -4.19 -3.63 11.26
N VAL A 25 -4.87 -4.11 10.23
CA VAL A 25 -5.69 -3.28 9.34
C VAL A 25 -7.13 -3.75 9.44
N PRO A 26 -8.05 -2.97 10.04
CA PRO A 26 -9.46 -3.29 10.00
C PRO A 26 -9.97 -3.19 8.56
N MET A 27 -10.64 -4.23 8.07
CA MET A 27 -11.18 -4.28 6.72
C MET A 27 -12.64 -4.70 6.78
N ASN A 28 -13.48 -4.11 5.93
CA ASN A 28 -14.87 -4.54 5.79
C ASN A 28 -14.95 -5.87 5.00
N ALA A 29 -16.15 -6.45 4.96
CA ALA A 29 -16.41 -7.70 4.25
C ALA A 29 -16.12 -7.60 2.74
N GLU A 30 -16.43 -6.44 2.14
CA GLU A 30 -16.23 -6.20 0.72
C GLU A 30 -14.75 -6.26 0.31
N LEU A 31 -13.88 -5.51 0.99
CA LEU A 31 -12.44 -5.51 0.75
C LEU A 31 -11.83 -6.89 1.00
N THR A 32 -12.30 -7.58 2.04
CA THR A 32 -11.81 -8.93 2.39
C THR A 32 -12.18 -9.94 1.30
N LYS A 33 -13.39 -9.84 0.75
CA LYS A 33 -13.89 -10.68 -0.34
C LYS A 33 -13.16 -10.37 -1.65
N TRP A 34 -12.94 -9.10 -1.96
CA TRP A 34 -12.17 -8.71 -3.13
C TRP A 34 -10.75 -9.31 -3.12
N LEU A 35 -10.05 -9.21 -1.98
CA LEU A 35 -8.72 -9.84 -1.80
C LEU A 35 -8.76 -11.37 -1.84
N GLU A 36 -9.87 -11.98 -1.41
CA GLU A 36 -10.06 -13.44 -1.48
C GLU A 36 -10.17 -13.90 -2.92
N ASN A 37 -11.02 -13.23 -3.71
CA ASN A 37 -11.30 -13.58 -5.08
C ASN A 37 -10.02 -13.51 -5.94
N ILE A 38 -9.20 -12.46 -5.81
CA ILE A 38 -7.91 -12.38 -6.52
C ILE A 38 -7.03 -13.62 -6.26
N GLY A 39 -6.99 -14.06 -5.01
CA GLY A 39 -6.22 -15.24 -4.63
C GLY A 39 -6.80 -16.53 -5.20
N ILE A 40 -8.13 -16.67 -5.25
CA ILE A 40 -8.84 -17.81 -5.84
C ILE A 40 -8.66 -17.82 -7.35
N ASP A 41 -8.93 -16.71 -8.03
CA ASP A 41 -8.84 -16.55 -9.47
C ASP A 41 -7.43 -16.91 -9.98
N ALA A 42 -6.38 -16.48 -9.26
CA ALA A 42 -5.00 -16.83 -9.58
C ALA A 42 -4.74 -18.35 -9.54
N ARG A 43 -5.41 -19.09 -8.65
CA ARG A 43 -5.35 -20.56 -8.60
C ARG A 43 -6.14 -21.18 -9.74
N GLU A 44 -7.34 -20.67 -10.02
CA GLU A 44 -8.22 -21.17 -11.07
C GLU A 44 -7.60 -20.99 -12.47
N GLN A 45 -6.81 -19.93 -12.66
CA GLN A 45 -6.06 -19.66 -13.89
C GLN A 45 -4.77 -20.49 -14.02
N GLY A 46 -4.61 -21.57 -13.26
CA GLY A 46 -3.46 -22.49 -13.33
C GLY A 46 -2.25 -22.08 -12.49
N GLY A 47 -2.37 -21.02 -11.69
CA GLY A 47 -1.34 -20.60 -10.74
C GLY A 47 -1.53 -21.16 -9.33
N PHE A 48 -0.84 -20.55 -8.36
CA PHE A 48 -1.04 -20.83 -6.95
C PHE A 48 -1.99 -19.82 -6.31
N ARG A 49 -2.74 -20.27 -5.31
CA ARG A 49 -3.57 -19.36 -4.50
C ARG A 49 -2.69 -18.32 -3.82
N ILE A 50 -2.93 -17.04 -4.13
CA ILE A 50 -2.15 -15.93 -3.58
C ILE A 50 -2.74 -15.52 -2.22
N PRO A 51 -1.97 -15.55 -1.12
CA PRO A 51 -2.46 -15.06 0.17
C PRO A 51 -2.74 -13.55 0.15
N LYS A 52 -3.77 -13.10 0.88
CA LYS A 52 -4.12 -11.67 1.03
C LYS A 52 -2.92 -10.79 1.37
N THR A 53 -2.07 -11.26 2.29
CA THR A 53 -0.86 -10.55 2.72
C THR A 53 0.14 -10.35 1.59
N ARG A 54 0.22 -11.28 0.62
CA ARG A 54 1.07 -11.14 -0.56
C ARG A 54 0.48 -10.13 -1.55
N ILE A 55 -0.84 -10.13 -1.73
CA ILE A 55 -1.55 -9.17 -2.58
C ILE A 55 -1.33 -7.75 -2.04
N ILE A 56 -1.61 -7.52 -0.74
CA ILE A 56 -1.40 -6.20 -0.10
C ILE A 56 0.07 -5.77 -0.21
N LYS A 57 1.03 -6.66 0.07
CA LYS A 57 2.46 -6.36 -0.08
C LYS A 57 2.85 -6.02 -1.52
N ALA A 58 2.24 -6.69 -2.51
CA ALA A 58 2.49 -6.38 -3.92
C ALA A 58 1.99 -4.97 -4.25
N CYS A 59 0.77 -4.61 -3.86
CA CYS A 59 0.22 -3.26 -4.06
C CYS A 59 1.10 -2.18 -3.43
N ILE A 60 1.51 -2.37 -2.17
CA ILE A 60 2.40 -1.40 -1.46
C ILE A 60 3.73 -1.27 -2.20
N ARG A 61 4.37 -2.39 -2.57
CA ARG A 61 5.65 -2.36 -3.30
C ARG A 61 5.52 -1.68 -4.65
N THR A 62 4.40 -1.87 -5.33
CA THR A 62 4.10 -1.20 -6.58
C THR A 62 4.01 0.31 -6.36
N ILE A 63 3.17 0.77 -5.42
CA ILE A 63 3.04 2.20 -5.08
C ILE A 63 4.39 2.81 -4.69
N MET A 64 5.24 2.11 -3.92
CA MET A 64 6.58 2.58 -3.55
C MET A 64 7.52 2.76 -4.75
N LYS A 65 7.32 2.01 -5.84
CA LYS A 65 8.13 2.13 -7.06
C LYS A 65 7.66 3.28 -7.94
N TYR A 66 6.37 3.60 -7.92
CA TYR A 66 5.86 4.77 -8.61
C TYR A 66 6.25 6.02 -7.81
N ASP A 67 6.78 7.04 -8.49
CA ASP A 67 7.12 8.34 -7.88
C ASP A 67 5.85 9.18 -7.63
N ILE A 68 4.94 8.62 -6.84
CA ILE A 68 3.69 9.27 -6.46
C ILE A 68 4.00 10.26 -5.34
N ASP A 69 3.72 11.54 -5.56
CA ASP A 69 3.85 12.53 -4.51
C ASP A 69 2.77 12.33 -3.43
N LEU A 70 3.15 11.63 -2.36
CA LEU A 70 2.31 11.40 -1.18
C LEU A 70 2.45 12.51 -0.12
N ARG A 71 3.12 13.63 -0.42
CA ARG A 71 3.24 14.74 0.52
C ARG A 71 1.88 15.40 0.72
N LYS A 72 1.57 15.73 1.98
CA LYS A 72 0.34 16.44 2.38
C LYS A 72 -0.96 15.66 2.14
N VAL A 73 -0.90 14.33 1.99
CA VAL A 73 -2.11 13.49 2.00
C VAL A 73 -2.85 13.70 3.33
N LYS A 74 -4.11 14.10 3.27
CA LYS A 74 -4.93 14.39 4.47
C LYS A 74 -6.00 13.33 4.76
N THR A 75 -6.51 12.68 3.72
CA THR A 75 -7.58 11.69 3.83
C THR A 75 -7.28 10.50 2.93
N GLU A 76 -8.02 9.41 3.15
CA GLU A 76 -7.94 8.21 2.29
C GLU A 76 -8.34 8.54 0.85
N GLU A 77 -9.35 9.40 0.64
CA GLU A 77 -9.80 9.81 -0.68
C GLU A 77 -8.75 10.65 -1.43
N ASP A 78 -7.98 11.51 -0.74
CA ASP A 78 -6.85 12.23 -1.35
C ASP A 78 -5.75 11.25 -1.78
N LEU A 79 -5.48 10.22 -0.97
CA LEU A 79 -4.55 9.17 -1.32
C LEU A 79 -4.99 8.42 -2.58
N VAL A 80 -6.27 8.00 -2.64
CA VAL A 80 -6.85 7.31 -3.80
C VAL A 80 -6.71 8.16 -5.06
N LYS A 81 -7.13 9.43 -5.02
CA LYS A 81 -7.06 10.34 -6.17
C LYS A 81 -5.64 10.52 -6.70
N ARG A 82 -4.64 10.54 -5.83
CA ARG A 82 -3.22 10.65 -6.25
C ARG A 82 -2.72 9.38 -6.90
N ILE A 83 -3.12 8.21 -6.39
CA ILE A 83 -2.79 6.92 -6.99
C ILE A 83 -3.44 6.81 -8.37
N GLU A 84 -4.71 7.16 -8.51
CA GLU A 84 -5.42 7.16 -9.80
C GLU A 84 -4.75 8.09 -10.81
N LYS A 85 -4.41 9.32 -10.38
CA LYS A 85 -3.70 10.28 -11.23
C LYS A 85 -2.34 9.75 -11.70
N ALA A 86 -1.61 9.05 -10.83
CA ALA A 86 -0.33 8.45 -11.20
C ALA A 86 -0.50 7.35 -12.26
N ILE A 87 -1.53 6.51 -12.12
CA ILE A 87 -1.87 5.46 -13.08
C ILE A 87 -2.28 6.06 -14.44
N ASP A 88 -3.10 7.11 -14.43
CA ASP A 88 -3.54 7.78 -15.66
C ASP A 88 -2.40 8.46 -16.41
N ASN A 89 -1.45 9.04 -15.68
CA ASN A 89 -0.24 9.61 -16.28
C ASN A 89 0.65 8.53 -16.93
N GLU A 90 0.76 7.35 -16.34
CA GLU A 90 1.50 6.22 -16.95
C GLU A 90 0.84 5.78 -18.27
N LYS A 91 -0.49 5.70 -18.30
CA LYS A 91 -1.23 5.30 -19.51
C LYS A 91 -1.06 6.28 -20.67
N LYS A 92 -0.90 7.59 -20.40
CA LYS A 92 -0.68 8.62 -21.43
C LYS A 92 0.73 8.62 -22.03
N GLN A 93 1.68 7.96 -21.37
CA GLN A 93 3.07 7.87 -21.84
C GLN A 93 3.33 6.61 -22.67
N ARG A 94 2.33 5.75 -22.84
CA ARG A 94 2.34 4.58 -23.74
C ARG A 94 1.54 4.89 -24.99
#